data_AF-A0AAD3D5S0-F1
#
_entry.id   AF-A0AAD3D5S0-F1
#
_cell.length_a   1.000
_cell.length_b   1.000
_cell.length_c   1.000
_cell.angle_alpha   90.00
_cell.angle_beta   90.00
_cell.angle_gamma   90.00
#
_symmetry.space_group_name_H-M   'P 1'
#
loop_
_entity.id
_entity.type
_entity.pdbx_description
1 polymer ?
#
loop_
_entity_poly.entity_id
_entity_poly.type
_entity_poly.pdbx_seq_one_letter_code
_entity_poly.pdbx_strand_id
1 'polypeptide(L)'
;MFQFRNLKIILVVVYVSALLQVVHLSNVISLQGEIVSEEIFYSLSIELSPGKEVNVLNSAFHNFNLLGINKTTESISNDQIQIESKFLSSDQRKLEPDKDDRVLALLYPQGFGTGGYRNQIIKFLSFITYAVEQKFEYILHDSLQFETKINGQRTPIPFELLFDVGFWNAYNGTDERSQRVPKLVGYSEDGNYTCWLRQNYTQKNTNQEKIPILEQAISRGFSKLVYDKAVGIATQKDHSKFRALDVLEQAQNCVGRPNVYGGGRQGGRLWKSYMETIRLIHKKKRQGQNIEYPYRLDEEVTKALIPRKEWRDLAMTCIPSKNYMSIHVRMEMDMISHKCGKTMSKNLTKLFHQVEDLLDSEAVKDRIKVDYVSLALHRKEMESKRGEGYNTYKEYAIENLAVLNHYTQNGSTANGINTLSNRAVIECGHELVQKYYLQNPNIADHGDILDSIINFYILVHSNVFIGVRNSSFSAGVWMARFLLGKGSTNYEYTSDGIMPLENGGRPPEHQAC
;
A
#
# COMPACT_ATOMS: atom_id res chain seq x y z
N MET A 1 39.95 -54.79 -15.53
CA MET A 1 40.02 -53.45 -16.16
C MET A 1 39.25 -52.49 -15.25
N PHE A 2 39.94 -51.76 -14.39
CA PHE A 2 39.65 -50.37 -13.94
C PHE A 2 40.65 -50.02 -12.83
N GLN A 3 41.50 -49.04 -13.13
CA GLN A 3 42.48 -48.43 -12.23
C GLN A 3 41.78 -47.38 -11.36
N PHE A 4 42.04 -47.38 -10.05
CA PHE A 4 41.86 -46.19 -9.22
C PHE A 4 43.17 -45.41 -9.20
N ARG A 5 43.14 -44.19 -9.74
CA ARG A 5 44.24 -43.23 -9.66
C ARG A 5 43.99 -42.26 -8.52
N ASN A 6 45.04 -42.12 -7.70
CA ASN A 6 45.24 -41.18 -6.62
C ASN A 6 45.00 -39.73 -7.04
N LEU A 7 44.26 -38.97 -6.23
CA LEU A 7 44.29 -37.51 -6.25
C LEU A 7 44.93 -37.02 -4.95
N LYS A 8 46.09 -36.37 -5.09
CA LYS A 8 46.82 -35.69 -4.01
C LYS A 8 46.17 -34.32 -3.74
N ILE A 9 45.78 -34.09 -2.50
CA ILE A 9 45.45 -32.75 -1.98
C ILE A 9 46.75 -32.07 -1.55
N ILE A 10 47.08 -30.94 -2.18
CA ILE A 10 48.15 -30.04 -1.70
C ILE A 10 47.47 -28.98 -0.83
N LEU A 11 47.73 -29.06 0.47
CA LEU A 11 47.34 -28.07 1.47
C LEU A 11 48.53 -27.11 1.65
N VAL A 12 48.40 -25.86 1.22
CA VAL A 12 49.36 -24.80 1.58
C VAL A 12 48.84 -24.12 2.84
N VAL A 13 49.51 -24.40 3.95
CA VAL A 13 49.33 -23.73 5.24
C VAL A 13 50.30 -22.55 5.30
N VAL A 14 49.77 -21.34 5.48
CA VAL A 14 50.54 -20.21 6.01
C VAL A 14 49.88 -19.77 7.30
N TYR A 15 50.66 -19.81 8.37
CA TYR A 15 50.29 -19.53 9.75
C TYR A 15 51.10 -18.33 10.21
N VAL A 16 50.45 -17.24 10.65
CA VAL A 16 50.91 -16.37 11.76
C VAL A 16 49.69 -15.68 12.40
N SER A 17 49.31 -16.18 13.59
CA SER A 17 49.01 -15.51 14.88
C SER A 17 48.52 -14.04 14.88
N ALA A 18 47.55 -13.57 15.67
CA ALA A 18 47.07 -14.05 16.97
C ALA A 18 45.71 -13.42 17.40
N LEU A 19 45.09 -14.12 18.35
CA LEU A 19 44.35 -13.67 19.56
C LEU A 19 42.84 -13.99 19.68
N LEU A 20 42.58 -14.61 20.83
CA LEU A 20 41.41 -15.33 21.32
C LEU A 20 40.09 -14.53 21.36
N GLN A 21 38.96 -15.21 21.11
CA GLN A 21 37.97 -15.46 22.16
C GLN A 21 36.97 -16.57 21.79
N VAL A 22 36.87 -17.51 22.74
CA VAL A 22 35.98 -18.65 22.95
C VAL A 22 34.55 -18.51 22.40
N VAL A 23 34.09 -19.48 21.59
CA VAL A 23 32.66 -19.86 21.50
C VAL A 23 32.52 -21.38 21.38
N HIS A 24 31.61 -21.92 22.18
CA HIS A 24 31.25 -23.32 22.37
C HIS A 24 30.85 -24.07 21.08
N LEU A 25 31.34 -25.31 20.99
CA LEU A 25 30.81 -26.40 20.16
C LEU A 25 29.41 -26.82 20.65
N SER A 26 28.49 -27.01 19.70
CA SER A 26 27.36 -27.93 19.82
C SER A 26 27.01 -28.45 18.43
N ASN A 27 27.46 -29.66 18.13
CA ASN A 27 27.05 -30.45 16.99
C ASN A 27 25.59 -30.90 17.17
N VAL A 28 24.75 -30.75 16.15
CA VAL A 28 23.61 -31.65 15.94
C VAL A 28 23.57 -32.01 14.46
N ILE A 29 23.91 -33.28 14.22
CA ILE A 29 23.63 -34.07 13.02
C ILE A 29 22.11 -34.22 12.92
N SER A 30 21.52 -33.97 11.77
CA SER A 30 20.18 -34.49 11.45
C SER A 30 20.19 -35.10 10.06
N LEU A 31 19.82 -36.38 10.06
CA LEU A 31 19.77 -37.31 8.95
C LEU A 31 18.69 -36.94 7.93
N GLN A 32 19.01 -37.18 6.67
CA GLN A 32 18.05 -37.32 5.59
C GLN A 32 17.10 -38.49 5.88
N GLY A 33 15.80 -38.24 5.71
CA GLY A 33 14.77 -39.25 5.62
C GLY A 33 13.76 -38.81 4.57
N GLU A 34 13.89 -39.36 3.37
CA GLU A 34 12.85 -39.32 2.34
C GLU A 34 11.67 -40.18 2.81
N ILE A 35 10.51 -39.57 2.97
CA ILE A 35 9.23 -40.29 3.00
C ILE A 35 8.54 -39.93 1.69
N VAL A 36 8.59 -40.88 0.77
CA VAL A 36 7.76 -40.93 -0.43
C VAL A 36 6.42 -41.53 0.01
N SER A 37 5.34 -40.75 -0.04
CA SER A 37 3.99 -41.28 -0.05
C SER A 37 3.31 -40.79 -1.32
N GLU A 38 3.23 -41.69 -2.30
CA GLU A 38 2.41 -41.55 -3.49
C GLU A 38 0.93 -41.67 -3.09
N GLU A 39 0.14 -40.61 -3.28
CA GLU A 39 -1.32 -40.73 -3.41
C GLU A 39 -1.69 -40.51 -4.87
N ILE A 40 -2.13 -41.60 -5.48
CA ILE A 40 -2.70 -41.68 -6.82
C ILE A 40 -4.14 -41.13 -6.73
N PHE A 41 -4.38 -39.93 -7.27
CA PHE A 41 -5.73 -39.45 -7.54
C PHE A 41 -6.15 -39.86 -8.95
N TYR A 42 -7.16 -40.74 -9.04
CA TYR A 42 -7.90 -40.97 -10.27
C TYR A 42 -8.71 -39.72 -10.61
N SER A 43 -8.41 -39.06 -11.74
CA SER A 43 -9.29 -38.06 -12.33
C SER A 43 -10.42 -38.76 -13.08
N LEU A 44 -11.64 -38.69 -12.53
CA LEU A 44 -12.86 -39.04 -13.25
C LEU A 44 -13.15 -37.92 -14.25
N SER A 45 -12.92 -38.19 -15.53
CA SER A 45 -13.29 -37.27 -16.63
C SER A 45 -14.73 -37.57 -17.02
N ILE A 46 -15.65 -36.64 -16.75
CA ILE A 46 -17.01 -36.68 -17.31
C ILE A 46 -16.99 -35.83 -18.58
N GLU A 47 -16.97 -36.50 -19.73
CA GLU A 47 -17.24 -35.89 -21.04
C GLU A 47 -18.73 -35.55 -21.13
N LEU A 48 -19.07 -34.26 -21.15
CA LEU A 48 -20.37 -33.80 -21.63
C LEU A 48 -20.22 -33.38 -23.09
N SER A 49 -20.82 -34.16 -23.98
CA SER A 49 -20.90 -33.86 -25.41
C SER A 49 -21.76 -32.61 -25.69
N PRO A 50 -21.45 -31.87 -26.76
CA PRO A 50 -22.06 -30.57 -27.07
C PRO A 50 -23.40 -30.74 -27.81
N GLY A 51 -24.35 -29.86 -27.50
CA GLY A 51 -25.53 -29.67 -28.35
C GLY A 51 -26.83 -29.64 -27.56
N LYS A 52 -27.26 -28.42 -27.20
CA LYS A 52 -28.67 -28.02 -27.22
C LYS A 52 -28.76 -26.50 -27.08
N GLU A 53 -29.23 -25.88 -28.16
CA GLU A 53 -29.69 -24.50 -28.21
C GLU A 53 -30.78 -24.29 -27.15
N VAL A 54 -30.68 -23.17 -26.44
CA VAL A 54 -31.83 -22.58 -25.75
C VAL A 54 -31.90 -21.12 -26.17
N ASN A 55 -32.80 -20.86 -27.12
CA ASN A 55 -33.30 -19.53 -27.44
C ASN A 55 -34.14 -19.01 -26.27
N VAL A 56 -33.72 -17.91 -25.64
CA VAL A 56 -34.62 -17.01 -24.91
C VAL A 56 -34.22 -15.57 -25.20
N LEU A 57 -35.17 -14.85 -25.81
CA LEU A 57 -35.20 -13.40 -26.02
C LEU A 57 -35.25 -12.61 -24.71
N ASN A 58 -34.56 -11.46 -24.69
CA ASN A 58 -35.05 -10.13 -24.28
C ASN A 58 -33.83 -9.18 -24.20
N SER A 59 -33.55 -8.37 -25.23
CA SER A 59 -34.15 -7.05 -25.52
C SER A 59 -34.10 -6.06 -24.34
N ALA A 60 -32.99 -5.33 -24.21
CA ALA A 60 -32.94 -3.91 -23.81
C ALA A 60 -31.48 -3.42 -23.86
N PHE A 61 -31.29 -2.13 -24.17
CA PHE A 61 -30.03 -1.39 -24.31
C PHE A 61 -29.35 -1.37 -25.69
N HIS A 62 -30.09 -0.85 -26.66
CA HIS A 62 -29.50 0.08 -27.64
C HIS A 62 -30.16 1.46 -27.48
N ASN A 63 -29.38 2.42 -26.98
CA ASN A 63 -29.41 3.84 -27.34
C ASN A 63 -28.54 4.62 -26.37
N PHE A 64 -27.32 4.97 -26.78
CA PHE A 64 -26.77 6.32 -26.58
C PHE A 64 -25.60 6.50 -27.55
N ASN A 65 -25.90 7.23 -28.63
CA ASN A 65 -24.94 7.72 -29.59
C ASN A 65 -24.41 9.10 -29.14
N LEU A 66 -23.11 9.28 -29.30
CA LEU A 66 -22.45 10.46 -29.88
C LEU A 66 -22.83 11.86 -29.36
N LEU A 67 -22.02 12.37 -28.42
CA LEU A 67 -21.52 13.76 -28.40
C LEU A 67 -20.07 13.65 -27.86
N GLY A 68 -19.02 13.94 -28.61
CA GLY A 68 -18.72 15.26 -29.15
C GLY A 68 -17.83 16.01 -28.17
N ILE A 69 -16.61 15.51 -27.92
CA ILE A 69 -15.62 16.17 -27.05
C ILE A 69 -15.06 17.37 -27.82
N ASN A 70 -15.64 18.55 -27.59
CA ASN A 70 -14.94 19.81 -27.80
C ASN A 70 -14.29 20.24 -26.49
N LYS A 71 -12.98 20.49 -26.56
CA LYS A 71 -12.19 21.11 -25.51
C LYS A 71 -12.71 22.52 -25.25
N THR A 72 -13.32 22.73 -24.09
CA THR A 72 -13.40 24.04 -23.45
C THR A 72 -12.71 23.94 -22.09
N THR A 73 -11.54 24.57 -21.99
CA THR A 73 -10.94 24.98 -20.73
C THR A 73 -11.87 26.01 -20.07
N GLU A 74 -12.80 25.52 -19.26
CA GLU A 74 -13.54 26.37 -18.33
C GLU A 74 -12.67 26.60 -17.09
N SER A 75 -12.46 27.88 -16.79
CA SER A 75 -11.91 28.34 -15.52
C SER A 75 -12.79 27.85 -14.38
N ILE A 76 -12.22 27.04 -13.48
CA ILE A 76 -12.86 26.60 -12.24
C ILE A 76 -13.28 27.86 -11.46
N SER A 77 -14.59 28.08 -11.32
CA SER A 77 -15.12 29.21 -10.56
C SER A 77 -14.98 28.94 -9.06
N ASN A 78 -14.81 30.01 -8.27
CA ASN A 78 -14.74 29.95 -6.81
C ASN A 78 -15.96 29.26 -6.14
N ASP A 79 -17.06 29.07 -6.87
CA ASP A 79 -18.27 28.41 -6.38
C ASP A 79 -18.10 26.89 -6.25
N GLN A 80 -17.23 26.24 -7.05
CA GLN A 80 -16.94 24.81 -6.89
C GLN A 80 -16.17 24.50 -5.60
N ILE A 81 -15.30 25.43 -5.15
CA ILE A 81 -14.55 25.30 -3.89
C ILE A 81 -15.48 25.39 -2.67
N GLN A 82 -16.58 26.16 -2.75
CA GLN A 82 -17.59 26.21 -1.67
C GLN A 82 -18.51 24.99 -1.63
N ILE A 83 -18.67 24.26 -2.74
CA ILE A 83 -19.51 23.05 -2.79
C ILE A 83 -18.80 21.86 -2.15
N GLU A 84 -17.48 21.72 -2.32
CA GLU A 84 -16.72 20.65 -1.66
C GLU A 84 -16.63 20.84 -0.14
N SER A 85 -16.59 22.07 0.37
CA SER A 85 -16.59 22.33 1.81
C SER A 85 -17.94 21.99 2.47
N LYS A 86 -19.06 22.17 1.77
CA LYS A 86 -20.41 21.78 2.23
C LYS A 86 -20.64 20.26 2.21
N PHE A 87 -20.01 19.53 1.28
CA PHE A 87 -20.09 18.07 1.25
C PHE A 87 -19.27 17.40 2.37
N LEU A 88 -18.17 18.01 2.79
CA LEU A 88 -17.41 17.54 3.95
C LEU A 88 -18.13 17.78 5.29
N SER A 89 -19.07 18.74 5.36
CA SER A 89 -19.73 19.11 6.63
C SER A 89 -21.09 18.47 6.89
N SER A 90 -21.77 17.89 5.89
CA SER A 90 -23.19 17.50 6.02
C SER A 90 -23.46 16.02 6.33
N ASP A 91 -22.56 15.09 5.96
CA ASP A 91 -22.76 13.65 6.21
C ASP A 91 -21.91 13.07 7.35
N GLN A 92 -21.07 13.89 7.99
CA GLN A 92 -20.44 13.52 9.24
C GLN A 92 -21.45 13.68 10.37
N ARG A 93 -22.18 12.60 10.71
CA ARG A 93 -23.00 12.57 11.93
C ARG A 93 -22.11 12.96 13.11
N LYS A 94 -22.35 14.13 13.68
CA LYS A 94 -21.80 14.53 14.97
C LYS A 94 -22.29 13.52 16.01
N LEU A 95 -21.37 12.98 16.81
CA LEU A 95 -21.73 12.04 17.86
C LEU A 95 -22.60 12.74 18.91
N GLU A 96 -23.69 12.09 19.31
CA GLU A 96 -24.41 12.45 20.52
C GLU A 96 -23.66 11.85 21.73
N PRO A 97 -23.42 12.64 22.80
CA PRO A 97 -22.57 12.24 23.94
C PRO A 97 -22.97 10.94 24.65
N ASP A 98 -24.23 10.51 24.59
CA ASP A 98 -24.71 9.36 25.36
C ASP A 98 -24.35 7.98 24.76
N LYS A 99 -23.60 7.93 23.64
CA LYS A 99 -23.26 6.67 22.92
C LYS A 99 -21.76 6.33 22.90
N ASP A 100 -21.04 6.84 23.89
CA ASP A 100 -19.58 6.92 23.91
C ASP A 100 -18.81 5.59 24.04
N ASP A 101 -19.38 4.50 24.59
CA ASP A 101 -18.68 3.19 24.75
C ASP A 101 -18.27 2.58 23.41
N ARG A 102 -18.92 2.99 22.32
CA ARG A 102 -18.83 2.34 21.01
C ARG A 102 -17.86 3.04 20.06
N VAL A 103 -17.19 4.09 20.51
CA VAL A 103 -16.21 4.85 19.73
C VAL A 103 -14.79 4.42 20.12
N LEU A 104 -14.01 4.04 19.12
CA LEU A 104 -12.58 3.75 19.25
C LEU A 104 -11.74 4.89 18.64
N ALA A 105 -10.66 5.27 19.30
CA ALA A 105 -9.68 6.22 18.79
C ALA A 105 -8.28 5.64 18.80
N LEU A 106 -7.50 6.05 17.80
CA LEU A 106 -6.09 5.70 17.66
C LEU A 106 -5.23 6.69 18.45
N LEU A 107 -4.38 6.18 19.34
CA LEU A 107 -3.50 7.02 20.15
C LEU A 107 -2.19 7.37 19.41
N TYR A 108 -2.10 8.60 18.91
CA TYR A 108 -0.85 9.22 18.43
C TYR A 108 0.14 9.46 19.62
N PRO A 109 1.48 9.53 19.50
CA PRO A 109 2.37 9.44 18.34
C PRO A 109 2.62 8.05 17.79
N GLN A 110 1.69 7.14 18.03
CA GLN A 110 1.63 5.88 17.33
C GLN A 110 0.40 5.85 16.44
N GLY A 111 0.32 6.82 15.52
CA GLY A 111 -0.46 6.69 14.30
C GLY A 111 0.01 5.44 13.52
N PHE A 112 -0.31 5.34 12.23
CA PHE A 112 0.20 4.19 11.46
C PHE A 112 1.73 4.19 11.35
N GLY A 113 2.43 5.20 11.86
CA GLY A 113 3.84 5.10 12.23
C GLY A 113 4.76 5.04 11.02
N THR A 114 6.03 4.72 11.25
CA THR A 114 7.03 4.66 10.19
C THR A 114 6.79 3.49 9.22
N GLY A 115 7.06 3.75 7.95
CA GLY A 115 7.00 2.79 6.86
C GLY A 115 6.34 3.39 5.63
N GLY A 116 6.52 2.77 4.47
CA GLY A 116 5.78 3.14 3.26
C GLY A 116 4.27 2.92 3.41
N TYR A 117 3.50 3.40 2.45
CA TYR A 117 2.04 3.32 2.40
C TYR A 117 1.47 1.98 2.85
N ARG A 118 1.94 0.87 2.28
CA ARG A 118 1.41 -0.46 2.61
C ARG A 118 1.59 -0.83 4.09
N ASN A 119 2.74 -0.52 4.70
CA ASN A 119 2.98 -0.84 6.10
C ASN A 119 2.02 -0.08 7.01
N GLN A 120 1.64 1.13 6.61
CA GLN A 120 0.64 1.93 7.30
C GLN A 120 -0.77 1.35 7.11
N ILE A 121 -1.12 0.91 5.89
CA ILE A 121 -2.38 0.16 5.65
C ILE A 121 -2.46 -1.11 6.49
N ILE A 122 -1.37 -1.87 6.65
CA ILE A 122 -1.37 -3.09 7.49
C ILE A 122 -1.71 -2.75 8.95
N LYS A 123 -1.17 -1.65 9.47
CA LYS A 123 -1.47 -1.20 10.83
C LYS A 123 -2.89 -0.66 10.95
N PHE A 124 -3.39 0.02 9.91
CA PHE A 124 -4.79 0.42 9.83
C PHE A 124 -5.72 -0.79 9.84
N LEU A 125 -5.43 -1.81 9.02
CA LEU A 125 -6.17 -3.08 9.02
C LEU A 125 -6.21 -3.70 10.41
N SER A 126 -5.07 -3.75 11.11
CA SER A 126 -5.04 -4.26 12.49
C SER A 126 -5.93 -3.46 13.44
N PHE A 127 -5.96 -2.13 13.28
CA PHE A 127 -6.78 -1.25 14.08
C PHE A 127 -8.28 -1.49 13.83
N ILE A 128 -8.68 -1.65 12.56
CA ILE A 128 -10.05 -1.99 12.16
C ILE A 128 -10.43 -3.39 12.66
N THR A 129 -9.55 -4.39 12.55
CA THR A 129 -9.79 -5.73 13.09
C THR A 129 -10.04 -5.69 14.59
N TYR A 130 -9.20 -4.98 15.34
CA TYR A 130 -9.41 -4.80 16.77
C TYR A 130 -10.76 -4.11 17.05
N ALA A 131 -11.08 -3.06 16.30
CA ALA A 131 -12.36 -2.35 16.44
C ALA A 131 -13.55 -3.30 16.33
N VAL A 132 -13.54 -4.12 15.29
CA VAL A 132 -14.57 -5.11 15.01
C VAL A 132 -14.64 -6.21 16.06
N GLU A 133 -13.50 -6.79 16.45
CA GLU A 133 -13.43 -7.86 17.46
C GLU A 133 -13.99 -7.40 18.81
N GLN A 134 -13.74 -6.14 19.17
CA GLN A 134 -14.26 -5.52 20.38
C GLN A 134 -15.65 -4.89 20.20
N LYS A 135 -16.28 -5.09 19.04
CA LYS A 135 -17.63 -4.60 18.71
C LYS A 135 -17.79 -3.08 18.78
N PHE A 136 -16.72 -2.33 18.49
CA PHE A 136 -16.83 -0.88 18.28
C PHE A 136 -17.55 -0.61 16.96
N GLU A 137 -18.57 0.24 17.01
CA GLU A 137 -19.35 0.65 15.83
C GLU A 137 -18.73 1.85 15.12
N TYR A 138 -18.00 2.68 15.87
CA TYR A 138 -17.48 3.94 15.40
C TYR A 138 -15.97 4.04 15.65
N ILE A 139 -15.30 4.73 14.74
CA ILE A 139 -13.91 5.13 14.88
C ILE A 139 -13.86 6.64 14.79
N LEU A 140 -13.19 7.26 15.75
CA LEU A 140 -12.91 8.68 15.71
C LEU A 140 -11.91 8.96 14.58
N HIS A 141 -12.40 9.54 13.49
CA HIS A 141 -11.58 9.75 12.30
C HIS A 141 -10.47 10.79 12.51
N ASP A 142 -10.71 11.79 13.38
CA ASP A 142 -9.72 12.82 13.77
C ASP A 142 -8.45 12.19 14.38
N SER A 143 -8.57 10.98 14.95
CA SER A 143 -7.43 10.23 15.51
C SER A 143 -6.62 9.46 14.46
N LEU A 144 -7.10 9.34 13.23
CA LEU A 144 -6.46 8.58 12.16
C LEU A 144 -5.49 9.45 11.38
N GLN A 145 -4.20 9.13 11.49
CA GLN A 145 -3.13 9.85 10.81
C GLN A 145 -2.16 8.87 10.15
N PHE A 146 -1.92 9.11 8.87
CA PHE A 146 -0.76 8.58 8.15
C PHE A 146 0.46 9.42 8.45
N GLU A 147 1.63 8.91 8.13
CA GLU A 147 2.87 9.61 8.32
C GLU A 147 3.72 9.53 7.06
N THR A 148 4.38 10.64 6.76
CA THR A 148 5.26 10.77 5.61
C THR A 148 6.53 11.50 6.00
N LYS A 149 7.42 11.73 5.04
CA LYS A 149 8.50 12.72 5.17
C LYS A 149 8.23 13.90 4.24
N ILE A 150 8.31 15.11 4.77
CA ILE A 150 8.31 16.36 3.99
C ILE A 150 9.57 17.11 4.39
N ASN A 151 10.42 17.43 3.41
CA ASN A 151 11.71 18.09 3.65
C ASN A 151 12.57 17.37 4.72
N GLY A 152 12.52 16.03 4.73
CA GLY A 152 13.23 15.18 5.69
C GLY A 152 12.61 15.13 7.09
N GLN A 153 11.59 15.93 7.37
CA GLN A 153 10.85 15.92 8.63
C GLN A 153 9.69 14.94 8.55
N ARG A 154 9.46 14.19 9.63
CA ARG A 154 8.31 13.29 9.74
C ARG A 154 7.06 14.13 9.95
N THR A 155 6.07 13.95 9.08
CA THR A 155 4.87 14.77 9.09
C THR A 155 3.63 13.89 9.14
N PRO A 156 2.74 14.09 10.13
CA PRO A 156 1.45 13.42 10.14
C PRO A 156 0.53 14.01 9.07
N ILE A 157 -0.25 13.14 8.44
CA ILE A 157 -1.21 13.46 7.38
C ILE A 157 -2.55 12.90 7.82
N PRO A 158 -3.56 13.75 8.08
CA PRO A 158 -4.90 13.30 8.43
C PRO A 158 -5.50 12.37 7.37
N PHE A 159 -6.22 11.34 7.82
CA PHE A 159 -6.79 10.30 6.98
C PHE A 159 -7.69 10.84 5.86
N GLU A 160 -8.57 11.78 6.20
CA GLU A 160 -9.55 12.41 5.33
C GLU A 160 -8.96 13.38 4.30
N LEU A 161 -7.67 13.73 4.41
CA LEU A 161 -6.95 14.39 3.31
C LEU A 161 -6.51 13.39 2.23
N LEU A 162 -6.45 12.10 2.56
CA LEU A 162 -5.96 11.05 1.66
C LEU A 162 -7.11 10.18 1.12
N PHE A 163 -8.11 9.88 1.94
CA PHE A 163 -9.18 8.94 1.64
C PHE A 163 -10.57 9.55 1.72
N ASP A 164 -11.50 8.95 0.96
CA ASP A 164 -12.89 9.38 0.85
C ASP A 164 -13.72 8.86 2.04
N VAL A 165 -13.82 9.67 3.09
CA VAL A 165 -14.58 9.33 4.32
C VAL A 165 -16.07 9.15 4.03
N GLY A 166 -16.64 9.94 3.11
CA GLY A 166 -18.03 9.81 2.70
C GLY A 166 -18.30 8.44 2.09
N PHE A 167 -17.45 8.02 1.14
CA PHE A 167 -17.54 6.68 0.56
C PHE A 167 -17.37 5.57 1.61
N TRP A 168 -16.38 5.69 2.50
CA TRP A 168 -16.19 4.72 3.60
C TRP A 168 -17.46 4.57 4.45
N ASN A 169 -18.09 5.70 4.80
CA ASN A 169 -19.30 5.71 5.60
C ASN A 169 -20.56 5.29 4.82
N ALA A 170 -20.58 5.41 3.49
CA ALA A 170 -21.66 4.90 2.66
C ALA A 170 -21.51 3.40 2.35
N TYR A 171 -20.29 2.85 2.46
CA TYR A 171 -20.01 1.45 2.20
C TYR A 171 -20.77 0.53 3.16
N ASN A 172 -21.56 -0.38 2.59
CA ASN A 172 -22.47 -1.27 3.33
C ASN A 172 -22.02 -2.74 3.32
N GLY A 173 -20.83 -3.04 2.79
CA GLY A 173 -20.36 -4.41 2.62
C GLY A 173 -20.97 -5.11 1.41
N THR A 174 -20.44 -6.29 1.08
CA THR A 174 -20.94 -7.11 -0.05
C THR A 174 -21.97 -8.17 0.34
N ASP A 175 -22.15 -8.43 1.64
CA ASP A 175 -23.08 -9.44 2.17
C ASP A 175 -23.78 -8.87 3.42
N GLU A 176 -25.06 -9.16 3.61
CA GLU A 176 -25.83 -8.80 4.81
C GLU A 176 -25.19 -9.34 6.11
N ARG A 177 -24.42 -10.43 6.00
CA ARG A 177 -23.63 -11.00 7.10
C ARG A 177 -22.28 -10.33 7.31
N SER A 178 -21.80 -9.56 6.33
CA SER A 178 -20.59 -8.77 6.49
C SER A 178 -20.92 -7.63 7.44
N GLN A 179 -20.48 -7.75 8.69
CA GLN A 179 -20.58 -6.64 9.62
C GLN A 179 -19.84 -5.46 9.00
N ARG A 180 -20.53 -4.32 8.92
CA ARG A 180 -20.03 -3.12 8.25
C ARG A 180 -18.70 -2.70 8.89
N VAL A 181 -17.77 -2.22 8.07
CA VAL A 181 -16.59 -1.52 8.60
C VAL A 181 -17.06 -0.42 9.56
N PRO A 182 -16.39 -0.22 10.72
CA PRO A 182 -16.79 0.80 11.67
C PRO A 182 -16.89 2.17 11.00
N LYS A 183 -17.93 2.94 11.33
CA LYS A 183 -18.15 4.26 10.72
C LYS A 183 -17.14 5.26 11.27
N LEU A 184 -16.62 6.11 10.38
CA LEU A 184 -15.72 7.20 10.72
C LEU A 184 -16.56 8.40 11.18
N VAL A 185 -16.32 8.84 12.42
CA VAL A 185 -17.07 9.93 13.06
C VAL A 185 -16.12 11.01 13.56
N GLY A 186 -16.57 12.26 13.57
CA GLY A 186 -15.82 13.41 14.10
C GLY A 186 -16.27 13.79 15.51
N TYR A 187 -15.48 14.66 16.15
CA TYR A 187 -15.89 15.31 17.40
C TYR A 187 -17.17 16.13 17.26
N SER A 188 -18.03 16.07 18.28
CA SER A 188 -19.00 17.14 18.53
C SER A 188 -18.32 18.23 19.37
N GLU A 189 -18.50 19.49 18.98
CA GLU A 189 -17.97 20.67 19.70
C GLU A 189 -18.58 20.82 21.10
N ASP A 190 -19.75 20.22 21.33
CA ASP A 190 -20.50 20.30 22.57
C ASP A 190 -20.12 19.19 23.58
N GLY A 191 -19.19 18.30 23.22
CA GLY A 191 -18.81 17.16 24.06
C GLY A 191 -17.82 17.51 25.17
N ASN A 192 -18.08 17.06 26.40
CA ASN A 192 -17.19 17.23 27.55
C ASN A 192 -16.04 16.21 27.55
N TYR A 193 -15.16 16.29 26.55
CA TYR A 193 -14.02 15.40 26.40
C TYR A 193 -12.79 15.97 27.14
N THR A 194 -12.44 15.43 28.32
CA THR A 194 -11.39 16.06 29.17
C THR A 194 -9.98 15.91 28.61
N CYS A 195 -9.74 14.88 27.80
CA CYS A 195 -8.42 14.54 27.29
C CYS A 195 -8.28 14.62 25.79
N TRP A 196 -9.34 14.95 25.07
CA TRP A 196 -9.28 15.08 23.64
C TRP A 196 -9.61 16.52 23.30
N LEU A 197 -8.58 17.25 22.92
CA LEU A 197 -8.72 18.65 22.58
C LEU A 197 -8.85 18.71 21.08
N ARG A 198 -10.03 19.10 20.57
CA ARG A 198 -10.03 19.84 19.32
C ARG A 198 -9.41 21.18 19.66
N GLN A 199 -8.26 21.50 19.08
CA GLN A 199 -7.78 22.85 19.24
C GLN A 199 -8.79 23.73 18.54
N ASN A 200 -9.45 24.61 19.30
CA ASN A 200 -10.16 25.75 18.73
C ASN A 200 -9.10 26.65 18.12
N TYR A 201 -8.54 26.21 17.00
CA TYR A 201 -7.92 27.09 16.04
C TYR A 201 -9.09 27.90 15.52
N THR A 202 -9.45 28.94 16.27
CA THR A 202 -10.13 30.10 15.72
C THR A 202 -9.33 30.41 14.48
N GLN A 203 -9.88 30.09 13.31
CA GLN A 203 -9.46 30.66 12.05
C GLN A 203 -9.54 32.16 12.29
N LYS A 204 -8.47 32.74 12.83
CA LYS A 204 -8.28 34.17 12.74
C LYS A 204 -8.32 34.38 11.23
N ASN A 205 -9.22 35.25 10.79
CA ASN A 205 -9.36 35.70 9.41
C ASN A 205 -8.07 36.43 8.97
N THR A 206 -6.93 35.77 9.05
CA THR A 206 -5.67 36.18 8.48
C THR A 206 -5.73 35.71 7.04
N ASN A 207 -6.06 36.67 6.16
CA ASN A 207 -6.01 36.58 4.71
C ASN A 207 -5.14 35.42 4.19
N GLN A 208 -5.78 34.33 3.78
CA GLN A 208 -5.27 33.29 2.84
C GLN A 208 -3.86 32.72 3.06
N GLU A 209 -3.26 32.82 4.25
CA GLU A 209 -1.97 32.15 4.47
C GLU A 209 -2.16 30.64 4.57
N LYS A 210 -1.35 29.92 3.77
CA LYS A 210 -1.32 28.46 3.70
C LYS A 210 -1.04 27.88 5.09
N ILE A 211 -2.06 27.29 5.73
CA ILE A 211 -1.86 26.54 6.97
C ILE A 211 -0.98 25.33 6.65
N PRO A 212 0.25 25.23 7.19
CA PRO A 212 1.13 24.09 6.98
C PRO A 212 0.42 22.78 7.36
N ILE A 213 0.69 21.69 6.64
CA ILE A 213 0.00 20.42 6.90
C ILE A 213 0.21 19.91 8.34
N LEU A 214 1.37 20.22 8.92
CA LEU A 214 1.66 19.92 10.31
C LEU A 214 0.70 20.66 11.25
N GLU A 215 0.40 21.92 10.96
CA GLU A 215 -0.54 22.73 11.74
C GLU A 215 -1.97 22.24 11.52
N GLN A 216 -2.35 21.82 10.30
CA GLN A 216 -3.63 21.16 10.06
C GLN A 216 -3.77 19.88 10.88
N ALA A 217 -2.74 19.02 10.87
CA ALA A 217 -2.71 17.79 11.66
C ALA A 217 -2.75 18.06 13.18
N ILE A 218 -2.12 19.14 13.64
CA ILE A 218 -2.18 19.57 15.05
C ILE A 218 -3.54 20.12 15.43
N SER A 219 -4.17 20.90 14.55
CA SER A 219 -5.44 21.58 14.83
C SER A 219 -6.64 20.62 14.93
N ARG A 220 -6.62 19.49 14.20
CA ARG A 220 -7.74 18.53 14.15
C ARG A 220 -8.00 17.79 15.45
N GLY A 221 -7.04 17.87 16.35
CA GLY A 221 -7.20 17.46 17.72
C GLY A 221 -6.32 16.29 18.04
N PHE A 222 -5.67 16.41 19.18
CA PHE A 222 -4.83 15.37 19.75
C PHE A 222 -5.42 14.99 21.08
N SER A 223 -5.09 13.78 21.52
CA SER A 223 -5.10 13.53 22.95
C SER A 223 -4.24 14.63 23.60
N LYS A 224 -4.81 15.41 24.53
CA LYS A 224 -4.14 16.48 25.26
C LYS A 224 -2.79 16.04 25.78
N LEU A 225 -2.75 14.82 26.33
CA LEU A 225 -1.54 14.18 26.86
C LEU A 225 -0.44 14.06 25.79
N VAL A 226 -0.82 13.71 24.57
CA VAL A 226 0.08 13.57 23.43
C VAL A 226 0.59 14.92 22.98
N TYR A 227 -0.32 15.90 22.86
CA TYR A 227 0.02 17.26 22.49
C TYR A 227 0.97 17.91 23.48
N ASP A 228 0.64 17.88 24.78
CA ASP A 228 1.44 18.49 25.84
C ASP A 228 2.86 17.91 25.84
N LYS A 229 2.99 16.60 25.62
CA LYS A 229 4.29 15.95 25.48
C LYS A 229 5.01 16.28 24.17
N ALA A 230 4.30 16.35 23.05
CA ALA A 230 4.87 16.78 21.77
C ALA A 230 5.48 18.19 21.89
N VAL A 231 4.74 19.11 22.49
CA VAL A 231 5.19 20.48 22.77
C VAL A 231 6.38 20.48 23.73
N GLY A 232 6.32 19.69 24.81
CA GLY A 232 7.45 19.50 25.72
C GLY A 232 8.73 19.08 25.00
N ILE A 233 8.64 18.11 24.09
CA ILE A 233 9.78 17.63 23.29
C ILE A 233 10.27 18.70 22.30
N ALA A 234 9.35 19.32 21.55
CA ALA A 234 9.68 20.35 20.57
C ALA A 234 10.36 21.58 21.22
N THR A 235 9.95 21.92 22.44
CA THR A 235 10.53 23.01 23.24
C THR A 235 11.74 22.60 24.08
N GLN A 236 12.22 21.36 23.92
CA GLN A 236 13.31 20.77 24.69
C GLN A 236 13.08 20.72 26.22
N LYS A 237 11.83 20.90 26.68
CA LYS A 237 11.42 20.75 28.08
C LYS A 237 11.26 19.27 28.49
N ASP A 238 11.03 18.39 27.52
CA ASP A 238 10.96 16.94 27.69
C ASP A 238 12.00 16.29 26.76
N HIS A 239 12.97 15.56 27.32
CA HIS A 239 14.03 14.89 26.55
C HIS A 239 13.64 13.47 26.09
N SER A 240 12.41 13.03 26.37
CA SER A 240 11.93 11.72 25.92
C SER A 240 11.87 11.65 24.39
N LYS A 241 12.16 10.46 23.86
CA LYS A 241 11.96 10.22 22.43
C LYS A 241 10.45 10.19 22.17
N PHE A 242 9.97 11.00 21.24
CA PHE A 242 8.55 11.04 20.86
C PHE A 242 7.96 9.65 20.57
N ARG A 243 8.75 8.74 19.97
CA ARG A 243 8.35 7.34 19.70
C ARG A 243 8.23 6.45 20.94
N ALA A 244 8.92 6.80 22.02
CA ALA A 244 8.87 6.08 23.28
C ALA A 244 7.74 6.57 24.19
N LEU A 245 6.95 7.55 23.74
CA LEU A 245 5.78 8.01 24.46
C LEU A 245 4.73 6.89 24.49
N ASP A 246 4.46 6.42 25.70
CA ASP A 246 3.39 5.50 26.01
C ASP A 246 2.46 6.20 26.99
N VAL A 247 1.42 6.83 26.45
CA VAL A 247 0.40 7.54 27.23
C VAL A 247 -0.91 6.76 27.26
N LEU A 248 -0.88 5.46 26.91
CA LEU A 248 -2.08 4.63 26.79
C LEU A 248 -2.84 4.54 28.11
N GLU A 249 -2.14 4.19 29.19
CA GLU A 249 -2.75 4.08 30.53
C GLU A 249 -3.34 5.41 31.00
N GLN A 250 -2.66 6.52 30.72
CA GLN A 250 -3.13 7.86 31.05
C GLN A 250 -4.37 8.24 30.22
N ALA A 251 -4.37 7.90 28.93
CA ALA A 251 -5.47 8.14 28.02
C ALA A 251 -6.70 7.27 28.32
N GLN A 252 -6.50 6.07 28.89
CA GLN A 252 -7.59 5.19 29.34
C GLN A 252 -8.32 5.73 30.58
N ASN A 253 -7.64 6.54 31.40
CA ASN A 253 -8.22 7.16 32.60
C ASN A 253 -8.97 8.47 32.29
N CYS A 254 -9.09 8.84 31.02
CA CYS A 254 -9.71 10.08 30.60
C CYS A 254 -11.24 10.04 30.68
N VAL A 255 -11.82 11.08 31.27
CA VAL A 255 -13.27 11.24 31.36
C VAL A 255 -13.82 11.69 30.00
N GLY A 256 -14.90 11.05 29.57
CA GLY A 256 -15.65 11.44 28.37
C GLY A 256 -15.45 10.57 27.12
N ARG A 257 -14.58 9.53 27.11
CA ARG A 257 -14.31 8.67 25.92
C ARG A 257 -13.89 9.48 24.67
N PRO A 258 -13.44 8.91 23.54
CA PRO A 258 -13.48 7.53 23.05
C PRO A 258 -12.61 6.54 23.82
N ASN A 259 -12.88 5.24 23.63
CA ASN A 259 -11.94 4.18 23.99
C ASN A 259 -10.66 4.34 23.18
N VAL A 260 -9.51 4.13 23.80
CA VAL A 260 -8.21 4.36 23.15
C VAL A 260 -7.50 3.05 22.89
N TYR A 261 -6.94 2.95 21.69
CA TYR A 261 -6.10 1.81 21.30
C TYR A 261 -4.94 2.29 20.43
N GLY A 262 -3.92 1.46 20.29
CA GLY A 262 -2.60 1.89 19.84
C GLY A 262 -1.73 2.34 21.01
N GLY A 263 -0.68 3.12 20.74
CA GLY A 263 0.33 3.45 21.75
C GLY A 263 1.06 2.22 22.31
N GLY A 264 2.05 2.47 23.17
CA GLY A 264 2.84 1.41 23.79
C GLY A 264 4.35 1.62 23.68
N ARG A 265 5.14 1.29 24.70
CA ARG A 265 6.63 1.34 24.63
C ARG A 265 7.24 0.65 23.40
N GLN A 266 6.51 -0.26 22.76
CA GLN A 266 6.87 -0.92 21.52
C GLN A 266 5.89 -0.45 20.45
N GLY A 267 6.33 0.42 19.52
CA GLY A 267 5.58 0.87 18.33
C GLY A 267 5.12 -0.24 17.37
N GLY A 268 5.09 -1.48 17.85
CA GLY A 268 4.54 -2.67 17.24
C GLY A 268 3.31 -3.22 17.97
N ARG A 269 2.52 -2.48 18.76
CA ARG A 269 1.23 -3.02 19.24
C ARG A 269 0.32 -3.38 18.06
N LEU A 270 0.06 -2.43 17.16
CA LEU A 270 -0.70 -2.67 15.93
C LEU A 270 -0.04 -3.73 15.04
N TRP A 271 1.29 -3.70 14.92
CA TRP A 271 2.00 -4.71 14.14
C TRP A 271 1.90 -6.11 14.76
N LYS A 272 2.04 -6.21 16.08
CA LYS A 272 1.94 -7.46 16.84
C LYS A 272 0.54 -8.03 16.74
N SER A 273 -0.49 -7.20 16.93
CA SER A 273 -1.89 -7.61 16.78
C SER A 273 -2.17 -8.09 15.37
N TYR A 274 -1.70 -7.38 14.34
CA TYR A 274 -1.76 -7.88 12.96
C TYR A 274 -1.12 -9.26 12.81
N MET A 275 0.12 -9.43 13.30
CA MET A 275 0.84 -10.70 13.18
C MET A 275 0.16 -11.83 13.97
N GLU A 276 -0.47 -11.52 15.11
CA GLU A 276 -1.28 -12.48 15.88
C GLU A 276 -2.53 -12.90 15.12
N THR A 277 -3.26 -11.96 14.51
CA THR A 277 -4.40 -12.25 13.64
C THR A 277 -3.98 -13.13 12.47
N ILE A 278 -2.89 -12.79 11.76
CA ILE A 278 -2.38 -13.60 10.63
C ILE A 278 -1.99 -15.02 11.08
N ARG A 279 -1.30 -15.17 12.22
CA ARG A 279 -0.96 -16.50 12.76
C ARG A 279 -2.20 -17.33 13.07
N LEU A 280 -3.23 -16.70 13.64
CA LEU A 280 -4.49 -17.36 13.94
C LEU A 280 -5.21 -17.81 12.66
N ILE A 281 -5.25 -16.95 11.64
CA ILE A 281 -5.77 -17.30 10.30
C ILE A 281 -5.03 -18.51 9.74
N HIS A 282 -3.70 -18.51 9.76
CA HIS A 282 -2.91 -19.64 9.26
C HIS A 282 -3.17 -20.93 10.05
N LYS A 283 -3.29 -20.83 11.38
CA LYS A 283 -3.63 -21.97 12.23
C LYS A 283 -4.98 -22.57 11.84
N LYS A 284 -6.01 -21.72 11.63
CA LYS A 284 -7.34 -22.15 11.21
C LYS A 284 -7.33 -22.81 9.83
N LYS A 285 -6.62 -22.22 8.85
CA LYS A 285 -6.45 -22.82 7.51
C LYS A 285 -5.85 -24.23 7.56
N ARG A 286 -4.76 -24.40 8.33
CA ARG A 286 -4.10 -25.70 8.51
C ARG A 286 -5.01 -26.74 9.17
N GLN A 287 -5.99 -26.30 9.95
CA GLN A 287 -6.99 -27.16 10.58
C GLN A 287 -8.21 -27.42 9.69
N GLY A 288 -8.20 -26.96 8.43
CA GLY A 288 -9.35 -27.06 7.52
C GLY A 288 -10.56 -26.23 7.97
N GLN A 289 -10.37 -25.29 8.91
CA GLN A 289 -11.45 -24.45 9.40
C GLN A 289 -11.73 -23.31 8.42
N ASN A 290 -13.02 -23.05 8.16
CA ASN A 290 -13.44 -21.88 7.41
C ASN A 290 -13.03 -20.61 8.16
N ILE A 291 -12.43 -19.70 7.41
CA ILE A 291 -12.03 -18.39 7.92
C ILE A 291 -13.25 -17.48 7.85
N GLU A 292 -14.00 -17.44 8.94
CA GLU A 292 -15.17 -16.58 9.07
C GLU A 292 -14.77 -15.14 9.40
N TYR A 293 -15.73 -14.21 9.34
CA TYR A 293 -15.55 -12.86 9.85
C TYR A 293 -15.10 -12.89 11.32
N PRO A 294 -14.19 -12.02 11.79
CA PRO A 294 -13.62 -10.83 11.16
C PRO A 294 -12.35 -11.07 10.32
N TYR A 295 -11.98 -12.31 10.05
CA TYR A 295 -10.71 -12.63 9.40
C TYR A 295 -10.69 -12.38 7.88
N ARG A 296 -11.81 -11.95 7.28
CA ARG A 296 -11.93 -11.45 5.89
C ARG A 296 -12.08 -9.91 5.80
N LEU A 297 -11.85 -9.21 6.91
CA LEU A 297 -12.01 -7.77 6.99
C LEU A 297 -11.04 -7.00 6.08
N ASP A 298 -9.93 -7.62 5.70
CA ASP A 298 -8.99 -7.08 4.71
C ASP A 298 -9.67 -6.84 3.36
N GLU A 299 -10.55 -7.74 2.92
CA GLU A 299 -11.30 -7.58 1.69
C GLU A 299 -12.24 -6.37 1.74
N GLU A 300 -12.99 -6.25 2.83
CA GLU A 300 -13.98 -5.19 3.03
C GLU A 300 -13.32 -3.83 3.22
N VAL A 301 -12.22 -3.76 3.98
CA VAL A 301 -11.42 -2.53 4.12
C VAL A 301 -10.78 -2.15 2.78
N THR A 302 -10.27 -3.11 2.00
CA THR A 302 -9.67 -2.82 0.69
C THR A 302 -10.68 -2.22 -0.28
N LYS A 303 -11.94 -2.67 -0.25
CA LYS A 303 -13.03 -2.11 -1.06
C LYS A 303 -13.49 -0.74 -0.55
N ALA A 304 -13.58 -0.55 0.78
CA ALA A 304 -14.03 0.69 1.40
C ALA A 304 -12.98 1.82 1.35
N LEU A 305 -11.70 1.46 1.34
CA LEU A 305 -10.58 2.40 1.38
C LEU A 305 -10.22 2.92 -0.01
N ILE A 306 -10.95 3.94 -0.47
CA ILE A 306 -10.65 4.61 -1.75
C ILE A 306 -9.97 5.96 -1.52
N PRO A 307 -8.98 6.36 -2.34
CA PRO A 307 -8.39 7.70 -2.27
C PRO A 307 -9.45 8.77 -2.50
N ARG A 308 -9.28 10.00 -2.01
CA ARG A 308 -10.20 11.11 -2.33
C ARG A 308 -10.38 11.27 -3.84
N LYS A 309 -11.54 11.78 -4.26
CA LYS A 309 -11.86 12.02 -5.68
C LYS A 309 -10.76 12.81 -6.40
N GLU A 310 -10.28 13.90 -5.82
CA GLU A 310 -9.18 14.72 -6.36
C GLU A 310 -7.92 13.89 -6.68
N TRP A 311 -7.55 12.91 -5.85
CA TRP A 311 -6.38 12.06 -6.06
C TRP A 311 -6.61 10.97 -7.09
N ARG A 312 -7.84 10.45 -7.17
CA ARG A 312 -8.25 9.52 -8.24
C ARG A 312 -8.22 10.24 -9.59
N ASP A 313 -8.77 11.44 -9.65
CA ASP A 313 -8.79 12.28 -10.85
C ASP A 313 -7.36 12.63 -11.28
N LEU A 314 -6.52 13.09 -10.34
CA LEU A 314 -5.09 13.35 -10.59
C LEU A 314 -4.40 12.12 -11.15
N ALA A 315 -4.55 10.96 -10.51
CA ALA A 315 -3.97 9.71 -10.98
C ALA A 315 -4.37 9.38 -12.43
N MET A 316 -5.64 9.61 -12.78
CA MET A 316 -6.13 9.36 -14.13
C MET A 316 -5.63 10.37 -15.18
N THR A 317 -5.19 11.58 -14.79
CA THR A 317 -4.55 12.52 -15.75
C THR A 317 -3.23 12.01 -16.31
N CYS A 318 -2.55 11.10 -15.60
CA CYS A 318 -1.29 10.53 -16.07
C CYS A 318 -1.49 9.41 -17.10
N ILE A 319 -2.66 8.78 -17.11
CA ILE A 319 -2.95 7.61 -17.95
C ILE A 319 -3.77 8.05 -19.18
N PRO A 320 -3.18 8.12 -20.39
CA PRO A 320 -3.88 8.69 -21.55
C PRO A 320 -4.98 7.79 -22.14
N SER A 321 -4.94 6.50 -21.83
CA SER A 321 -5.87 5.49 -22.35
C SER A 321 -6.24 4.49 -21.26
N LYS A 322 -7.44 3.93 -21.34
CA LYS A 322 -7.89 2.84 -20.46
C LYS A 322 -7.17 1.52 -20.69
N ASN A 323 -6.40 1.41 -21.78
CA ASN A 323 -5.65 0.22 -22.19
C ASN A 323 -4.19 0.32 -21.74
N TYR A 324 -3.92 0.01 -20.49
CA TYR A 324 -2.56 0.11 -19.93
C TYR A 324 -2.22 -1.07 -19.03
N MET A 325 -0.94 -1.41 -19.07
CA MET A 325 -0.29 -2.31 -18.14
C MET A 325 0.41 -1.47 -17.07
N SER A 326 0.54 -2.01 -15.87
CA SER A 326 1.35 -1.37 -14.84
C SER A 326 2.35 -2.33 -14.21
N ILE A 327 3.52 -1.81 -13.88
CA ILE A 327 4.64 -2.59 -13.34
C ILE A 327 5.11 -1.92 -12.05
N HIS A 328 5.21 -2.70 -10.98
CA HIS A 328 5.90 -2.26 -9.77
C HIS A 328 7.36 -2.70 -9.83
N VAL A 329 8.26 -1.79 -10.19
CA VAL A 329 9.63 -2.13 -10.62
C VAL A 329 10.59 -2.39 -9.44
N ARG A 330 10.36 -1.75 -8.29
CA ARG A 330 11.11 -1.92 -7.03
C ARG A 330 12.66 -2.00 -7.18
N MET A 331 13.23 -1.17 -8.05
CA MET A 331 14.68 -1.14 -8.32
C MET A 331 15.41 -0.06 -7.51
N GLU A 332 14.83 0.39 -6.40
CA GLU A 332 15.51 1.28 -5.45
C GLU A 332 16.70 0.55 -4.78
N MET A 333 17.79 1.26 -4.49
CA MET A 333 19.04 0.64 -4.01
C MET A 333 18.88 -0.08 -2.68
N ASP A 334 18.14 0.53 -1.75
CA ASP A 334 17.80 -0.07 -0.46
C ASP A 334 17.01 -1.37 -0.67
N MET A 335 16.10 -1.40 -1.63
CA MET A 335 15.30 -2.59 -1.95
C MET A 335 16.09 -3.70 -2.62
N ILE A 336 17.01 -3.37 -3.54
CA ILE A 336 17.89 -4.35 -4.17
C ILE A 336 18.83 -5.00 -3.14
N SER A 337 19.31 -4.20 -2.17
CA SER A 337 20.17 -4.68 -1.08
C SER A 337 19.42 -5.49 -0.02
N HIS A 338 18.12 -5.23 0.15
CA HIS A 338 17.30 -5.88 1.16
C HIS A 338 17.19 -7.39 0.92
N LYS A 339 16.99 -8.18 1.97
CA LYS A 339 16.79 -9.64 1.88
C LYS A 339 15.65 -10.05 0.94
N CYS A 340 14.59 -9.23 0.82
CA CYS A 340 13.51 -9.46 -0.15
C CYS A 340 13.98 -9.27 -1.61
N GLY A 341 15.03 -8.48 -1.85
CA GLY A 341 15.60 -8.17 -3.17
C GLY A 341 16.34 -9.32 -3.83
N LYS A 342 16.65 -10.39 -3.09
CA LYS A 342 17.46 -11.51 -3.57
C LYS A 342 16.82 -12.28 -4.73
N THR A 343 15.49 -12.37 -4.78
CA THR A 343 14.74 -13.11 -5.81
C THR A 343 14.28 -12.23 -6.96
N MET A 344 14.60 -10.94 -6.92
CA MET A 344 14.11 -9.96 -7.89
C MET A 344 15.09 -9.77 -9.05
N SER A 345 14.55 -9.50 -10.24
CA SER A 345 15.39 -8.93 -11.31
C SER A 345 15.90 -7.56 -10.86
N LYS A 346 17.20 -7.35 -10.98
CA LYS A 346 17.89 -6.09 -10.63
C LYS A 346 18.10 -5.17 -11.84
N ASN A 347 17.73 -5.64 -13.02
CA ASN A 347 18.04 -5.04 -14.31
C ASN A 347 16.75 -4.75 -15.07
N LEU A 348 16.52 -3.47 -15.38
CA LEU A 348 15.32 -2.97 -16.05
C LEU A 348 15.25 -3.39 -17.51
N THR A 349 16.40 -3.45 -18.21
CA THR A 349 16.50 -3.98 -19.57
C THR A 349 15.93 -5.40 -19.64
N LYS A 350 16.40 -6.28 -18.74
CA LYS A 350 15.91 -7.66 -18.64
C LYS A 350 14.41 -7.71 -18.35
N LEU A 351 13.93 -6.88 -17.42
CA LEU A 351 12.50 -6.84 -17.09
C LEU A 351 11.66 -6.39 -18.30
N PHE A 352 12.10 -5.39 -19.06
CA PHE A 352 11.36 -4.93 -20.24
C PHE A 352 11.33 -5.94 -21.38
N HIS A 353 12.41 -6.69 -21.60
CA HIS A 353 12.38 -7.85 -22.50
C HIS A 353 11.32 -8.88 -22.07
N GLN A 354 11.29 -9.23 -20.78
CA GLN A 354 10.29 -10.16 -20.26
C GLN A 354 8.85 -9.63 -20.41
N VAL A 355 8.67 -8.32 -20.30
CA VAL A 355 7.36 -7.67 -20.52
C VAL A 355 6.96 -7.78 -21.99
N GLU A 356 7.88 -7.63 -22.94
CA GLU A 356 7.60 -7.83 -24.36
C GLU A 356 7.18 -9.26 -24.65
N ASP A 357 7.95 -10.23 -24.15
CA ASP A 357 7.66 -11.65 -24.31
C ASP A 357 6.25 -11.98 -23.79
N LEU A 358 5.87 -11.40 -22.64
CA LEU A 358 4.53 -11.55 -22.10
C LEU A 358 3.47 -10.92 -23.00
N LEU A 359 3.68 -9.70 -23.49
CA LEU A 359 2.74 -8.97 -24.35
C LEU A 359 2.54 -9.65 -25.71
N ASP A 360 3.57 -10.35 -26.20
CA ASP A 360 3.52 -11.10 -27.46
C ASP A 360 3.00 -12.52 -27.29
N SER A 361 2.93 -13.03 -26.05
CA SER A 361 2.34 -14.33 -25.75
C SER A 361 0.83 -14.37 -26.05
N GLU A 362 0.35 -15.53 -26.51
CA GLU A 362 -1.09 -15.79 -26.76
C GLU A 362 -1.96 -15.55 -25.51
N ALA A 363 -1.36 -15.64 -24.32
CA ALA A 363 -2.04 -15.40 -23.05
C ALA A 363 -2.53 -13.94 -22.91
N VAL A 364 -1.84 -12.98 -23.53
CA VAL A 364 -2.13 -11.55 -23.39
C VAL A 364 -2.51 -10.91 -24.73
N LYS A 365 -1.76 -11.21 -25.79
CA LYS A 365 -1.85 -10.54 -27.11
C LYS A 365 -3.28 -10.47 -27.66
N ASP A 366 -4.00 -11.59 -27.59
CA ASP A 366 -5.35 -11.70 -28.17
C ASP A 366 -6.46 -11.27 -27.20
N ARG A 367 -6.13 -11.07 -25.92
CA ARG A 367 -7.13 -10.83 -24.86
C ARG A 367 -7.13 -9.38 -24.38
N ILE A 368 -5.97 -8.73 -24.39
CA ILE A 368 -5.79 -7.44 -23.73
C ILE A 368 -4.96 -6.52 -24.62
N LYS A 369 -5.61 -5.46 -25.10
CA LYS A 369 -4.92 -4.35 -25.75
C LYS A 369 -4.15 -3.54 -24.70
N VAL A 370 -2.86 -3.32 -24.92
CA VAL A 370 -1.99 -2.49 -24.06
C VAL A 370 -1.32 -1.43 -24.91
N ASP A 371 -1.75 -0.18 -24.73
CA ASP A 371 -1.22 1.00 -25.41
C ASP A 371 -0.08 1.67 -24.59
N TYR A 372 -0.13 1.54 -23.26
CA TYR A 372 0.80 2.19 -22.32
C TYR A 372 1.32 1.23 -21.27
N VAL A 373 2.57 1.44 -20.84
CA VAL A 373 3.19 0.77 -19.69
C VAL A 373 3.47 1.80 -18.61
N SER A 374 2.72 1.74 -17.51
CA SER A 374 2.90 2.62 -16.36
C SER A 374 3.85 2.00 -15.33
N LEU A 375 4.87 2.74 -14.92
CA LEU A 375 5.85 2.30 -13.95
C LEU A 375 5.56 2.95 -12.59
N ALA A 376 5.35 2.10 -11.58
CA ALA A 376 5.35 2.50 -10.19
C ALA A 376 6.75 2.29 -9.61
N LEU A 377 7.48 3.39 -9.47
CA LEU A 377 8.83 3.43 -8.90
C LEU A 377 9.07 4.76 -8.18
N HIS A 378 10.07 4.79 -7.31
CA HIS A 378 10.48 6.00 -6.62
C HIS A 378 11.81 6.51 -7.18
N ARG A 379 11.76 7.18 -8.35
CA ARG A 379 12.93 7.61 -9.16
C ARG A 379 14.01 8.30 -8.33
N LYS A 380 13.60 9.21 -7.43
CA LYS A 380 14.51 9.96 -6.54
C LYS A 380 15.37 9.05 -5.66
N GLU A 381 14.88 7.89 -5.25
CA GLU A 381 15.65 6.91 -4.47
C GLU A 381 16.59 6.08 -5.34
N MET A 382 16.27 5.90 -6.63
CA MET A 382 17.22 5.32 -7.60
C MET A 382 18.35 6.31 -7.94
N GLU A 383 18.06 7.60 -8.00
CA GLU A 383 19.03 8.68 -8.22
C GLU A 383 19.89 8.98 -6.99
N SER A 384 19.46 8.52 -5.80
CA SER A 384 20.17 8.75 -4.55
C SER A 384 21.55 8.10 -4.57
N LYS A 385 22.60 8.93 -4.43
CA LYS A 385 23.99 8.48 -4.24
C LYS A 385 24.30 8.13 -2.78
N ARG A 386 23.27 7.87 -1.97
CA ARG A 386 23.34 7.61 -0.54
C ARG A 386 22.41 6.46 -0.19
N GLY A 387 22.78 5.68 0.82
CA GLY A 387 21.97 4.57 1.31
C GLY A 387 22.74 3.26 1.40
N GLU A 388 22.14 2.30 2.07
CA GLU A 388 22.65 0.93 2.15
C GLU A 388 22.70 0.31 0.74
N GLY A 389 23.80 -0.39 0.44
CA GLY A 389 23.96 -1.07 -0.84
C GLY A 389 24.38 -0.20 -2.03
N TYR A 390 24.43 1.14 -1.94
CA TYR A 390 24.77 2.00 -3.09
C TYR A 390 26.13 1.61 -3.72
N ASN A 391 27.19 1.47 -2.91
CA ASN A 391 28.51 1.12 -3.44
C ASN A 391 28.55 -0.24 -4.15
N THR A 392 27.70 -1.17 -3.70
CA THR A 392 27.58 -2.53 -4.25
C THR A 392 26.72 -2.56 -5.52
N TYR A 393 25.69 -1.72 -5.61
CA TYR A 393 24.67 -1.79 -6.67
C TYR A 393 24.62 -0.54 -7.58
N LYS A 394 25.56 0.41 -7.45
CA LYS A 394 25.61 1.65 -8.24
C LYS A 394 25.56 1.41 -9.75
N GLU A 395 26.14 0.33 -10.25
CA GLU A 395 26.17 0.00 -11.68
C GLU A 395 24.75 -0.32 -12.18
N TYR A 396 23.99 -1.09 -11.40
CA TYR A 396 22.57 -1.33 -11.67
C TYR A 396 21.75 -0.03 -11.61
N ALA A 397 22.03 0.86 -10.66
CA ALA A 397 21.35 2.16 -10.59
C ALA A 397 21.56 2.98 -11.87
N ILE A 398 22.83 3.08 -12.32
CA ILE A 398 23.22 3.84 -13.51
C ILE A 398 22.56 3.23 -14.76
N GLU A 399 22.63 1.91 -14.93
CA GLU A 399 22.02 1.22 -16.06
C GLU A 399 20.50 1.40 -16.06
N ASN A 400 19.83 1.13 -14.93
CA ASN A 400 18.37 1.23 -14.84
C ASN A 400 17.87 2.66 -15.08
N LEU A 401 18.59 3.69 -14.60
CA LEU A 401 18.25 5.08 -14.88
C LEU A 401 18.44 5.44 -16.36
N ALA A 402 19.50 4.93 -17.01
CA ALA A 402 19.72 5.13 -18.44
C ALA A 402 18.59 4.52 -19.27
N VAL A 403 18.19 3.28 -18.95
CA VAL A 403 17.04 2.59 -19.58
C VAL A 403 15.76 3.36 -19.34
N LEU A 404 15.49 3.76 -18.10
CA LEU A 404 14.27 4.49 -17.75
C LEU A 404 14.17 5.82 -18.53
N ASN A 405 15.25 6.61 -18.56
CA ASN A 405 15.30 7.86 -19.32
C ASN A 405 15.09 7.63 -20.82
N HIS A 406 15.69 6.58 -21.39
CA HIS A 406 15.49 6.22 -22.78
C HIS A 406 14.01 5.98 -23.09
N TYR A 407 13.31 5.21 -22.25
CA TYR A 407 11.92 4.83 -22.48
C TYR A 407 10.91 5.95 -22.16
N THR A 408 11.17 6.79 -21.16
CA THR A 408 10.19 7.81 -20.71
C THR A 408 10.35 9.16 -21.42
N GLN A 409 11.54 9.49 -21.94
CA GLN A 409 11.78 10.77 -22.62
C GLN A 409 11.63 10.69 -24.15
N ASN A 410 12.03 9.58 -24.77
CA ASN A 410 12.11 9.49 -26.23
C ASN A 410 10.86 8.89 -26.89
N GLY A 411 9.77 8.68 -26.14
CA GLY A 411 8.47 8.26 -26.66
C GLY A 411 8.57 7.22 -27.79
N SER A 412 9.06 6.01 -27.49
CA SER A 412 9.11 4.86 -28.39
C SER A 412 9.49 5.23 -29.85
N THR A 413 10.76 5.60 -30.14
CA THR A 413 11.30 5.52 -31.53
C THR A 413 12.80 5.80 -31.72
N ALA A 414 13.57 6.24 -30.71
CA ALA A 414 14.97 6.62 -30.96
C ALA A 414 15.97 5.44 -30.85
N ASN A 415 16.17 4.73 -31.96
CA ASN A 415 17.36 3.93 -32.31
C ASN A 415 17.72 2.71 -31.41
N GLY A 416 17.17 1.54 -31.75
CA GLY A 416 17.93 0.29 -31.69
C GLY A 416 17.75 -0.64 -30.48
N ILE A 417 16.92 -0.29 -29.51
CA ILE A 417 16.50 -1.20 -28.42
C ILE A 417 14.97 -1.27 -28.45
N ASN A 418 14.42 -1.96 -29.46
CA ASN A 418 12.99 -2.24 -29.57
C ASN A 418 12.65 -3.35 -28.59
N THR A 419 12.33 -3.03 -27.33
CA THR A 419 11.80 -4.06 -26.42
C THR A 419 10.40 -3.79 -25.92
N LEU A 420 9.76 -2.69 -26.32
CA LEU A 420 8.35 -2.43 -26.04
C LEU A 420 7.74 -1.82 -27.29
N SER A 421 7.80 -2.60 -28.38
CA SER A 421 7.38 -2.20 -29.73
C SER A 421 6.10 -1.35 -29.70
N ASN A 422 6.22 -0.06 -30.04
CA ASN A 422 5.17 0.96 -30.15
C ASN A 422 4.37 1.31 -28.87
N ARG A 423 4.87 1.01 -27.66
CA ARG A 423 4.17 1.34 -26.41
C ARG A 423 4.89 2.47 -25.67
N ALA A 424 4.11 3.45 -25.21
CA ALA A 424 4.65 4.53 -24.41
C ALA A 424 4.83 4.09 -22.95
N VAL A 425 6.00 4.40 -22.38
CA VAL A 425 6.31 4.14 -20.98
C VAL A 425 6.14 5.42 -20.19
N ILE A 426 5.38 5.37 -19.09
CA ILE A 426 5.03 6.55 -18.28
C ILE A 426 5.31 6.34 -16.80
N GLU A 427 5.73 7.40 -16.12
CA GLU A 427 5.92 7.45 -14.67
C GLU A 427 4.89 8.41 -14.07
N CYS A 428 4.06 7.92 -13.16
CA CYS A 428 2.91 8.68 -12.66
C CYS A 428 2.98 9.09 -11.19
N GLY A 429 3.85 8.51 -10.37
CA GLY A 429 3.87 8.78 -8.94
C GLY A 429 4.41 10.17 -8.61
N HIS A 430 5.71 10.23 -8.31
CA HIS A 430 6.36 11.42 -7.76
C HIS A 430 6.24 12.66 -8.65
N GLU A 431 6.59 12.55 -9.94
CA GLU A 431 6.65 13.71 -10.84
C GLU A 431 5.28 14.37 -11.03
N LEU A 432 4.22 13.57 -11.15
CA LEU A 432 2.85 14.05 -11.27
C LEU A 432 2.43 14.86 -10.04
N VAL A 433 2.70 14.32 -8.85
CA VAL A 433 2.35 14.98 -7.58
C VAL A 433 3.13 16.28 -7.39
N GLN A 434 4.43 16.29 -7.72
CA GLN A 434 5.22 17.52 -7.64
C GLN A 434 4.71 18.58 -8.62
N LYS A 435 4.39 18.21 -9.86
CA LYS A 435 3.76 19.11 -10.84
C LYS A 435 2.43 19.66 -10.32
N TYR A 436 1.62 18.80 -9.71
CA TYR A 436 0.34 19.20 -9.12
C TYR A 436 0.52 20.25 -8.01
N TYR A 437 1.48 20.08 -7.09
CA TYR A 437 1.72 21.09 -6.04
C TYR A 437 2.29 22.40 -6.57
N LEU A 438 3.12 22.35 -7.61
CA LEU A 438 3.60 23.56 -8.28
C LEU A 438 2.47 24.35 -8.92
N GLN A 439 1.49 23.65 -9.51
CA GLN A 439 0.29 24.25 -10.12
C GLN A 439 -0.76 24.67 -9.09
N ASN A 440 -0.76 24.04 -7.92
CA ASN A 440 -1.74 24.27 -6.85
C ASN A 440 -1.03 24.61 -5.53
N PRO A 441 -0.34 25.77 -5.45
CA PRO A 441 0.48 26.12 -4.29
C PRO A 441 -0.33 26.23 -2.98
N ASN A 442 -1.65 26.44 -3.08
CA ASN A 442 -2.56 26.51 -1.94
C ASN A 442 -2.83 25.14 -1.28
N ILE A 443 -2.53 24.05 -1.99
CA ILE A 443 -2.70 22.69 -1.47
C ILE A 443 -1.48 22.32 -0.63
N ALA A 444 -1.74 21.72 0.53
CA ALA A 444 -0.71 21.27 1.43
C ALA A 444 0.07 20.09 0.82
N ASP A 445 1.40 20.08 0.98
CA ASP A 445 2.21 18.95 0.51
C ASP A 445 1.95 17.74 1.42
N HIS A 446 1.57 16.61 0.83
CA HIS A 446 1.31 15.35 1.52
C HIS A 446 2.55 14.42 1.50
N GLY A 447 3.66 14.82 0.89
CA GLY A 447 4.89 14.02 0.76
C GLY A 447 4.70 12.69 0.02
N ASP A 448 5.66 11.78 0.20
CA ASP A 448 5.76 10.51 -0.55
C ASP A 448 4.59 9.53 -0.32
N ILE A 449 3.74 9.77 0.69
CA ILE A 449 2.55 8.94 0.92
C ILE A 449 1.52 9.12 -0.21
N LEU A 450 1.37 10.34 -0.74
CA LEU A 450 0.42 10.60 -1.82
C LEU A 450 0.90 9.96 -3.13
N ASP A 451 2.21 10.05 -3.42
CA ASP A 451 2.84 9.37 -4.54
C ASP A 451 2.54 7.87 -4.52
N SER A 452 2.65 7.26 -3.33
CA SER A 452 2.38 5.85 -3.12
C SER A 452 0.89 5.50 -3.30
N ILE A 453 -0.02 6.37 -2.85
CA ILE A 453 -1.47 6.20 -3.00
C ILE A 453 -1.89 6.29 -4.48
N ILE A 454 -1.36 7.28 -5.22
CA ILE A 454 -1.61 7.45 -6.65
C ILE A 454 -1.08 6.24 -7.42
N ASN A 455 0.16 5.83 -7.18
CA ASN A 455 0.71 4.63 -7.79
C ASN A 455 -0.14 3.40 -7.47
N PHE A 456 -0.53 3.20 -6.22
CA PHE A 456 -1.39 2.08 -5.83
C PHE A 456 -2.72 2.09 -6.60
N TYR A 457 -3.37 3.25 -6.69
CA TYR A 457 -4.63 3.40 -7.42
C TYR A 457 -4.49 3.05 -8.90
N ILE A 458 -3.45 3.56 -9.57
CA ILE A 458 -3.16 3.29 -10.99
C ILE A 458 -2.95 1.79 -11.22
N LEU A 459 -2.12 1.14 -10.41
CA LEU A 459 -1.79 -0.29 -10.54
C LEU A 459 -3.03 -1.17 -10.30
N VAL A 460 -3.89 -0.80 -9.35
CA VAL A 460 -5.14 -1.53 -9.09
C VAL A 460 -6.10 -1.44 -10.28
N HIS A 461 -6.08 -0.34 -11.03
CA HIS A 461 -7.00 -0.11 -12.14
C HIS A 461 -6.48 -0.56 -13.51
N SER A 462 -5.21 -0.94 -13.64
CA SER A 462 -4.62 -1.37 -14.92
C SER A 462 -5.28 -2.62 -15.51
N ASN A 463 -5.10 -2.87 -16.81
CA ASN A 463 -5.57 -4.12 -17.44
C ASN A 463 -4.69 -5.29 -17.05
N VAL A 464 -3.37 -5.08 -16.98
CA VAL A 464 -2.39 -6.07 -16.53
C VAL A 464 -1.55 -5.46 -15.42
N PHE A 465 -1.26 -6.22 -14.37
CA PHE A 465 -0.35 -5.80 -13.32
C PHE A 465 0.77 -6.82 -13.13
N ILE A 466 2.00 -6.33 -13.20
CA ILE A 466 3.21 -7.10 -12.94
C ILE A 466 3.82 -6.60 -11.64
N GLY A 467 3.79 -7.44 -10.61
CA GLY A 467 4.31 -7.14 -9.28
C GLY A 467 5.57 -7.94 -8.96
N VAL A 468 6.24 -7.49 -7.90
CA VAL A 468 7.40 -8.19 -7.33
C VAL A 468 6.97 -9.18 -6.27
N ARG A 469 7.48 -10.42 -6.33
CA ARG A 469 7.37 -11.39 -5.23
C ARG A 469 7.98 -10.80 -3.95
N ASN A 470 7.41 -11.14 -2.79
CA ASN A 470 7.85 -10.68 -1.46
C ASN A 470 7.77 -9.16 -1.21
N SER A 471 7.15 -8.39 -2.11
CA SER A 471 6.83 -6.99 -1.83
C SER A 471 5.45 -6.89 -1.22
N SER A 472 5.37 -6.36 0.01
CA SER A 472 4.08 -6.09 0.66
C SER A 472 3.20 -5.17 -0.17
N PHE A 473 3.79 -4.23 -0.90
CA PHE A 473 3.08 -3.31 -1.78
C PHE A 473 2.48 -4.05 -2.99
N SER A 474 3.26 -4.89 -3.69
CA SER A 474 2.73 -5.74 -4.78
C SER A 474 1.63 -6.66 -4.29
N ALA A 475 1.80 -7.28 -3.11
CA ALA A 475 0.78 -8.13 -2.51
C ALA A 475 -0.52 -7.37 -2.22
N GLY A 476 -0.43 -6.12 -1.77
CA GLY A 476 -1.58 -5.25 -1.61
C GLY A 476 -2.31 -4.98 -2.92
N VAL A 477 -1.57 -4.68 -3.99
CA VAL A 477 -2.16 -4.42 -5.33
C VAL A 477 -2.80 -5.69 -5.88
N TRP A 478 -2.11 -6.84 -5.83
CA TRP A 478 -2.66 -8.12 -6.29
C TRP A 478 -3.95 -8.48 -5.58
N MET A 479 -4.01 -8.31 -4.25
CA MET A 479 -5.22 -8.55 -3.48
C MET A 479 -6.36 -7.62 -3.92
N ALA A 480 -6.10 -6.31 -4.00
CA ALA A 480 -7.10 -5.35 -4.43
C ALA A 480 -7.64 -5.67 -5.84
N ARG A 481 -6.75 -6.00 -6.78
CA ARG A 481 -7.13 -6.41 -8.14
C ARG A 481 -7.94 -7.70 -8.16
N PHE A 482 -7.54 -8.70 -7.39
CA PHE A 482 -8.27 -9.96 -7.25
C PHE A 482 -9.72 -9.71 -6.78
N LEU A 483 -9.89 -8.85 -5.78
CA LEU A 483 -11.22 -8.48 -5.25
C LEU A 483 -12.07 -7.67 -6.23
N LEU A 484 -11.44 -6.98 -7.19
CA LEU A 484 -12.11 -6.29 -8.30
C LEU A 484 -12.34 -7.20 -9.51
N GLY A 485 -12.13 -8.51 -9.39
CA GLY A 485 -12.31 -9.46 -10.50
C GLY A 485 -11.22 -9.39 -11.58
N LYS A 486 -10.10 -8.72 -11.30
CA LYS A 486 -8.95 -8.57 -12.22
C LYS A 486 -7.81 -9.54 -11.91
N GLY A 487 -8.03 -10.53 -11.04
CA GLY A 487 -7.02 -11.49 -10.59
C GLY A 487 -6.33 -12.24 -11.73
N SER A 488 -7.07 -12.67 -12.75
CA SER A 488 -6.54 -13.43 -13.91
C SER A 488 -5.47 -12.69 -14.73
N THR A 489 -5.24 -11.41 -14.47
CA THR A 489 -4.25 -10.53 -15.14
C THR A 489 -3.18 -10.02 -14.17
N ASN A 490 -3.05 -10.70 -13.03
CA ASN A 490 -1.96 -10.49 -12.09
C ASN A 490 -0.79 -11.41 -12.44
N TYR A 491 0.38 -10.81 -12.56
CA TYR A 491 1.63 -11.50 -12.81
C TYR A 491 2.64 -11.13 -11.74
N GLU A 492 3.58 -12.04 -11.50
CA GLU A 492 4.78 -11.76 -10.72
C GLU A 492 6.03 -11.90 -11.59
N TYR A 493 7.05 -11.10 -11.31
CA TYR A 493 8.35 -11.28 -11.93
C TYR A 493 9.41 -11.70 -10.91
N THR A 494 10.30 -12.58 -11.36
CA THR A 494 11.45 -13.09 -10.62
C THR A 494 12.72 -12.92 -11.44
N SER A 495 13.84 -13.49 -10.98
CA SER A 495 15.04 -13.64 -11.81
C SER A 495 14.79 -14.46 -13.08
N ASP A 496 13.78 -15.32 -13.10
CA ASP A 496 13.62 -16.38 -14.08
C ASP A 496 12.61 -16.03 -15.17
N GLY A 497 11.70 -15.08 -14.90
CA GLY A 497 10.67 -14.69 -15.85
C GLY A 497 9.52 -13.94 -15.21
N ILE A 498 8.54 -13.59 -16.05
CA ILE A 498 7.22 -13.15 -15.61
C ILE A 498 6.27 -14.34 -15.70
N MET A 499 5.58 -14.64 -14.61
CA MET A 499 4.65 -15.76 -14.52
C MET A 499 3.29 -15.27 -14.00
N PRO A 500 2.17 -15.87 -14.46
CA PRO A 500 0.87 -15.57 -13.88
C PRO A 500 0.86 -15.98 -12.41
N LEU A 501 0.20 -15.20 -11.57
CA LEU A 501 -0.03 -15.61 -10.19
C LEU A 501 -0.98 -16.81 -10.15
N GLU A 502 -0.61 -17.81 -9.35
CA GLU A 502 -1.43 -19.00 -9.09
C GLU A 502 -2.79 -18.65 -8.44
N ASN A 503 -3.68 -19.64 -8.32
CA ASN A 503 -4.97 -19.50 -7.64
C ASN A 503 -5.84 -18.35 -8.17
N GLY A 504 -5.89 -18.19 -9.50
CA GLY A 504 -6.69 -17.14 -10.16
C GLY A 504 -6.17 -15.73 -9.90
N GLY A 505 -4.88 -15.59 -9.59
CA GLY A 505 -4.24 -14.32 -9.33
C GLY A 505 -4.37 -13.78 -7.91
N ARG A 506 -4.82 -14.61 -6.97
CA ARG A 506 -4.80 -14.29 -5.54
C ARG A 506 -3.33 -14.29 -5.09
N PRO A 507 -2.85 -13.22 -4.42
CA PRO A 507 -1.47 -13.19 -3.97
C PRO A 507 -1.19 -14.33 -2.99
N PRO A 508 0.01 -14.93 -3.05
CA PRO A 508 0.44 -15.86 -2.02
C PRO A 508 0.47 -15.16 -0.66
N GLU A 509 0.35 -15.93 0.41
CA GLU A 509 0.52 -15.38 1.75
C GLU A 509 1.90 -14.74 1.87
N HIS A 510 1.94 -13.49 2.33
CA HIS A 510 3.19 -12.77 2.46
C HIS A 510 4.08 -13.44 3.51
N GLN A 511 5.07 -14.20 3.07
CA GLN A 511 6.13 -14.66 3.95
C GLN A 511 6.96 -13.44 4.34
N ALA A 512 7.09 -13.17 5.64
CA ALA A 512 7.98 -12.11 6.08
C ALA A 512 9.38 -12.43 5.57
N CYS A 513 9.93 -11.60 4.69
CA CYS A 513 11.36 -11.44 4.66
C CYS A 513 11.72 -10.76 5.99
#